data_AF-A0A2X1BB00-F1
#
_entry.id   AF-A0A2X1BB00-F1
#
_cell.length_a   1.000
_cell.length_b   1.000
_cell.length_c   1.000
_cell.angle_alpha   90.00
_cell.angle_beta   90.00
_cell.angle_gamma   90.00
#
_symmetry.space_group_name_H-M   'P 1'
#
loop_
_entity.id
_entity.type
_entity.pdbx_description
1 polymer ?
#
loop_
_entity_poly.entity_id
_entity_poly.type
_entity_poly.pdbx_seq_one_letter_code
_entity_poly.pdbx_strand_id
1 'polypeptide(L)'
;MTTDELNDALDALQAAAADDETLRPGLIEVSVDDWIQSLAEMQTTRPKTIVDGIRIRDITVAVSVRADTRLLSRGEAGARGQPYRDLAPRG
;
A
#
# COMPACT_ATOMS: atom_id res chain seq x y z
N MET A 1 4.29 -10.42 -7.09
CA MET A 1 2.87 -10.26 -6.68
C MET A 1 2.21 -9.38 -7.73
N THR A 2 1.13 -9.86 -8.33
CA THR A 2 0.39 -9.11 -9.35
C THR A 2 -0.50 -8.05 -8.69
N THR A 3 -0.98 -7.10 -9.49
CA THR A 3 -1.90 -6.05 -9.03
C THR A 3 -3.19 -6.62 -8.43
N ASP A 4 -3.73 -7.69 -9.02
CA ASP A 4 -4.95 -8.32 -8.54
C ASP A 4 -4.73 -9.02 -7.20
N GLU A 5 -3.59 -9.72 -7.05
CA GLU A 5 -3.18 -10.32 -5.78
C GLU A 5 -3.01 -9.26 -4.68
N LEU A 6 -2.47 -8.08 -5.01
CA LEU A 6 -2.33 -6.97 -4.07
C LEU A 6 -3.70 -6.39 -3.67
N ASN A 7 -4.61 -6.22 -4.63
CA ASN A 7 -5.97 -5.73 -4.38
C ASN A 7 -6.78 -6.70 -3.51
N ASP A 8 -6.64 -7.99 -3.77
CA ASP A 8 -7.32 -9.03 -2.99
C ASP A 8 -6.72 -9.15 -1.57
N ALA A 9 -5.40 -8.99 -1.43
CA ALA A 9 -4.75 -8.93 -0.12
C ALA A 9 -5.20 -7.70 0.69
N LEU A 10 -5.32 -6.52 0.06
CA LEU A 10 -5.83 -5.30 0.70
C LEU A 10 -7.26 -5.48 1.20
N ASP A 11 -8.13 -6.03 0.37
CA ASP A 11 -9.54 -6.20 0.72
C ASP A 11 -9.73 -7.30 1.78
N ALA A 12 -8.92 -8.37 1.75
CA ALA A 12 -8.89 -9.39 2.79
C ALA A 12 -8.44 -8.82 4.14
N LEU A 13 -7.40 -7.98 4.16
CA LEU A 13 -6.90 -7.34 5.38
C LEU A 13 -7.92 -6.32 5.93
N GLN A 14 -8.58 -5.57 5.04
CA GLN A 14 -9.66 -4.65 5.41
C GLN A 14 -10.86 -5.39 6.00
N ALA A 15 -11.25 -6.53 5.42
CA ALA A 15 -12.33 -7.37 5.94
C ALA A 15 -11.96 -8.00 7.30
N ALA A 16 -10.71 -8.43 7.47
CA ALA A 16 -10.22 -9.02 8.72
C ALA A 16 -10.11 -7.99 9.85
N ALA A 17 -9.85 -6.72 9.53
CA ALA A 17 -9.73 -5.66 10.53
C ALA A 17 -11.06 -5.29 11.20
N ALA A 18 -12.21 -5.52 10.54
CA ALA A 18 -13.53 -5.12 11.03
C ALA A 18 -13.52 -3.68 11.59
N ASP A 19 -13.80 -3.51 12.89
CA ASP A 19 -13.79 -2.22 13.60
C ASP A 19 -12.45 -1.89 14.30
N ASP A 20 -11.46 -2.80 14.26
CA ASP A 20 -10.14 -2.56 14.84
C ASP A 20 -9.26 -1.74 13.89
N GLU A 21 -9.08 -0.46 14.22
CA GLU A 21 -8.28 0.46 13.41
C GLU A 21 -6.80 0.08 13.31
N THR A 22 -6.28 -0.71 14.26
CA THR A 22 -4.86 -1.09 14.30
C THR A 22 -4.54 -2.17 13.26
N LEU A 23 -5.53 -3.00 12.93
CA LEU A 23 -5.43 -4.10 11.97
C LEU A 23 -5.70 -3.66 10.53
N ARG A 24 -6.16 -2.42 10.32
CA ARG A 24 -6.40 -1.89 8.97
C ARG A 24 -5.12 -1.80 8.15
N PRO A 25 -5.21 -1.83 6.81
CA PRO A 25 -4.07 -1.61 5.93
C PRO A 25 -3.36 -0.28 6.22
N GLY A 26 -2.04 -0.32 6.33
CA GLY A 26 -1.23 0.83 6.73
C GLY A 26 -0.11 1.18 5.75
N LEU A 27 0.56 0.19 5.15
CA LEU A 27 1.72 0.41 4.29
C LEU A 27 1.91 -0.77 3.34
N ILE A 28 2.24 -0.49 2.09
CA ILE A 28 2.71 -1.48 1.12
C ILE A 28 4.23 -1.30 0.98
N GLU A 29 5.00 -2.32 1.33
CA GLU A 29 6.41 -2.42 0.97
C GLU A 29 6.54 -3.23 -0.32
N VAL A 30 7.36 -2.74 -1.25
CA VAL A 30 7.60 -3.39 -2.55
C VAL A 30 9.08 -3.30 -2.90
N SER A 31 9.61 -4.40 -3.43
CA SER A 31 10.95 -4.44 -4.05
C SER A 31 10.99 -3.59 -5.33
N VAL A 32 12.13 -2.94 -5.59
CA VAL A 32 12.33 -2.10 -6.79
C VAL A 32 12.15 -2.89 -8.09
N ASP A 33 12.58 -4.15 -8.13
CA ASP A 33 12.50 -4.97 -9.35
C ASP A 33 11.03 -5.35 -9.66
N ASP A 34 10.25 -5.68 -8.62
CA ASP A 34 8.81 -5.91 -8.71
C ASP A 34 8.04 -4.62 -9.06
N TRP A 35 8.48 -3.48 -8.53
CA TRP A 35 7.88 -2.17 -8.85
C TRP A 35 7.96 -1.87 -10.34
N ILE A 36 9.15 -2.05 -10.92
CA ILE A 36 9.40 -1.78 -12.34
C ILE A 36 8.64 -2.76 -13.24
N GLN A 37 8.52 -4.03 -12.84
CA GLN A 37 7.85 -5.06 -13.65
C GLN A 37 6.34 -5.11 -13.53
N SER A 38 5.74 -4.72 -12.39
CA SER A 38 4.31 -5.00 -12.12
C SER A 38 3.48 -3.78 -11.70
N LEU A 39 4.09 -2.74 -11.13
CA LEU A 39 3.35 -1.61 -10.54
C LEU A 39 3.51 -0.30 -11.33
N ALA A 40 4.47 -0.21 -12.24
CA ALA A 40 4.56 0.92 -13.18
C ALA A 40 3.34 1.05 -14.10
N GLU A 41 2.63 -0.05 -14.38
CA GLU A 41 1.40 -0.08 -15.17
C GLU A 41 0.16 0.34 -14.36
N MET A 42 0.23 0.29 -13.02
CA MET A 42 -0.77 0.91 -12.15
C MET A 42 -0.60 2.43 -12.27
N GLN A 43 -1.20 3.01 -13.30
CA GLN A 43 -1.53 4.42 -13.37
C GLN A 43 -2.62 4.76 -12.34
N THR A 44 -2.37 4.47 -11.06
CA THR A 44 -3.03 5.23 -10.01
C THR A 44 -2.53 6.66 -10.13
N THR A 45 -3.47 7.58 -10.15
CA THR A 45 -3.31 9.03 -10.32
C THR A 45 -1.95 9.50 -9.81
N ARG A 46 -1.13 10.12 -10.69
CA ARG A 46 0.22 10.63 -10.41
C ARG A 46 0.41 11.01 -8.93
N PRO A 47 1.56 10.68 -8.30
CA PRO A 47 1.83 11.08 -6.92
C PRO A 47 1.53 12.57 -6.75
N LYS A 48 0.53 12.88 -5.90
CA LYS A 48 -0.09 14.21 -5.86
C LYS A 48 0.88 15.29 -5.39
N THR A 49 1.90 14.93 -4.59
CA THR A 49 3.01 15.83 -4.21
C THR A 49 4.25 15.01 -3.79
N ILE A 50 5.46 15.57 -3.89
CA ILE A 50 6.71 14.98 -3.32
C ILE A 50 6.59 14.75 -1.80
N VAL A 51 5.69 15.50 -1.14
CA VAL A 51 5.44 15.44 0.31
C VAL A 51 4.56 14.23 0.67
N ASP A 52 3.65 13.81 -0.22
CA ASP A 52 2.70 12.71 0.03
C ASP A 52 3.26 11.30 -0.28
N GLY A 53 4.37 11.23 -1.03
CA GLY A 53 4.97 9.98 -1.50
C GLY A 53 4.17 9.26 -2.60
N ILE A 54 4.56 8.03 -2.91
CA ILE A 54 3.83 7.13 -3.81
C ILE A 54 2.68 6.52 -3.02
N ARG A 55 1.46 6.52 -3.60
CA ARG A 55 0.27 5.92 -2.98
C ARG A 55 -0.51 5.09 -3.96
N ILE A 56 -1.00 3.94 -3.49
CA ILE A 56 -1.95 3.09 -4.20
C ILE A 56 -3.22 3.04 -3.35
N ARG A 57 -4.38 3.39 -3.94
CA ARG A 57 -5.67 3.50 -3.24
C ARG A 57 -5.59 4.30 -1.91
N ASP A 58 -4.83 5.39 -1.93
CA ASP A 58 -4.51 6.25 -0.77
C ASP A 58 -3.66 5.61 0.36
N ILE A 59 -3.17 4.38 0.17
CA ILE A 59 -2.18 3.74 1.05
C ILE A 59 -0.76 4.07 0.60
N THR A 60 0.10 4.44 1.55
CA THR A 60 1.52 4.74 1.31
C THR A 60 2.26 3.52 0.76
N VAL A 61 3.08 3.74 -0.26
CA VAL A 61 3.98 2.73 -0.83
C VAL A 61 5.43 3.12 -0.53
N ALA A 62 6.15 2.25 0.17
CA ALA A 62 7.58 2.40 0.39
C ALA A 62 8.34 1.43 -0.53
N VAL A 63 9.14 2.00 -1.43
CA VAL A 63 9.97 1.22 -2.35
C VAL A 63 11.42 1.22 -1.85
N SER A 64 12.00 0.04 -1.67
CA SER A 64 13.39 -0.11 -1.19
C SER A 64 14.05 -1.33 -1.82
N VAL A 65 15.34 -1.22 -2.10
CA VAL A 65 16.18 -2.32 -2.64
C VAL A 65 16.37 -3.46 -1.63
N ARG A 66 16.11 -3.21 -0.35
CA ARG A 66 16.29 -4.19 0.74
C ARG A 66 14.97 -4.65 1.39
N ALA A 67 13.82 -4.22 0.86
CA ALA A 67 12.53 -4.60 1.42
C ALA A 67 11.96 -5.81 0.66
N ASP A 68 11.45 -6.78 1.41
CA ASP A 68 10.55 -7.78 0.87
C ASP A 68 9.19 -7.15 0.55
N THR A 69 8.57 -7.58 -0.55
CA THR A 69 7.25 -7.13 -0.94
C THR A 69 6.20 -7.66 0.05
N ARG A 70 5.59 -6.77 0.84
CA ARG A 70 4.58 -7.15 1.87
C ARG A 70 3.63 -6.00 2.20
N LEU A 71 2.44 -6.37 2.67
CA LEU A 71 1.47 -5.44 3.23
C LEU A 71 1.63 -5.43 4.75
N LEU A 72 1.76 -4.25 5.33
CA LEU A 72 1.83 -4.03 6.77
C LEU A 72 0.54 -3.35 7.25
N SER A 73 0.03 -3.80 8.40
CA SER A 73 -1.03 -3.13 9.12
C SER A 73 -0.58 -1.75 9.63
N ARG A 74 -1.52 -0.90 10.04
CA ARG A 74 -1.18 0.39 10.67
C ARG A 74 -0.31 0.20 11.92
N GLY A 75 -0.59 -0.81 12.74
CA GLY A 75 0.23 -1.13 13.92
C GLY A 75 1.69 -1.47 13.58
N GLU A 76 1.90 -2.28 12.53
CA GLU A 76 3.25 -2.68 12.09
C GLU A 76 3.99 -1.57 11.34
N ALA A 77 3.26 -0.76 10.57
CA ALA A 77 3.83 0.33 9.78
C ALA A 77 4.29 1.51 10.66
N GLY A 78 3.63 1.75 11.79
CA GLY A 78 3.94 2.87 12.69
C GLY A 78 4.04 4.22 11.96
N ALA A 79 5.04 5.03 12.30
CA ALA A 79 5.21 6.34 11.64
C ALA A 79 5.48 6.26 10.13
N ARG A 80 5.92 5.11 9.60
CA ARG A 80 6.31 4.94 8.20
C ARG A 80 5.12 4.93 7.23
N GLY A 81 3.93 4.55 7.71
CA GLY A 81 2.71 4.53 6.90
C GLY A 81 1.96 5.86 6.91
N GLN A 82 2.32 6.80 7.78
CA GLN A 82 1.62 8.06 7.94
C GLN A 82 1.82 9.02 6.75
N PRO A 83 0.82 9.86 6.42
CA PRO A 83 -0.52 9.90 7.00
C PRO A 83 -1.40 8.73 6.53
N TYR A 84 -2.12 8.13 7.48
CA TYR A 84 -3.11 7.09 7.20
C TYR A 84 -4.38 7.72 6.64
N ARG A 85 -4.91 7.10 5.59
CA ARG A 85 -6.15 7.50 4.92
C ARG A 85 -7.04 6.28 4.78
N ASP A 86 -8.32 6.52 4.51
CA ASP A 86 -9.23 5.46 4.13
C ASP A 86 -8.93 4.99 2.70
N LEU A 87 -9.20 3.72 2.43
CA LEU A 87 -8.99 3.10 1.13
C LEU A 87 -9.86 3.80 0.08
N ALA A 88 -9.23 4.29 -0.98
CA ALA A 88 -9.95 4.75 -2.14
C ALA A 88 -10.67 3.56 -2.84
N PRO A 89 -11.80 3.80 -3.54
CA PRO A 89 -12.46 2.80 -4.36
C PRO A 89 -11.49 2.15 -5.35
N ARG A 90 -11.76 0.90 -5.74
CA ARG A 90 -11.05 0.25 -6.85
C ARG A 90 -11.31 1.09 -8.12
N GLY A 91 -10.23 1.51 -8.79
CA GLY A 91 -10.27 2.25 -10.05
C GLY A 91 -10.04 1.34 -11.24
#